data_AF-A0A3S1F535-F1
#
_entry.id   AF-A0A3S1F535-F1
#
_cell.length_a   1.000
_cell.length_b   1.000
_cell.length_c   1.000
_cell.angle_alpha   90.00
_cell.angle_beta   90.00
_cell.angle_gamma   90.00
#
_symmetry.space_group_name_H-M   'P 1'
#
loop_
_entity.id
_entity.type
_entity.pdbx_description
1 polymer ?
#
loop_
_entity_poly.entity_id
_entity_poly.type
_entity_poly.pdbx_seq_one_letter_code
_entity_poly.pdbx_strand_id
1 'polypeptide(L)' 'FMTIGQYLQPSKKHHPVIRFIPPDEFKSYETIGKTKGFLLVASSPLTRSSHHAGEDFARLRAAREAQLAKAS' A
#
# COMPACT_ATOMS: atom_id res chain seq x y z
N PHE A 1 -6.87 -1.41 4.59
CA PHE A 1 -5.48 -1.45 4.12
C PHE A 1 -5.38 -0.65 2.82
N MET A 2 -4.22 -0.12 2.49
CA MET A 2 -3.96 0.57 1.22
C MET A 2 -2.77 -0.11 0.52
N THR A 3 -2.83 -0.22 -0.80
CA THR A 3 -1.71 -0.70 -1.62
C THR A 3 -1.33 0.37 -2.64
N ILE A 4 -0.03 0.62 -2.81
CA ILE A 4 0.49 1.60 -3.77
C ILE A 4 1.64 0.93 -4.53
N GLY A 5 1.47 0.80 -5.85
CA GLY A 5 2.43 0.13 -6.73
C GLY A 5 2.73 0.92 -7.99
N GLN A 6 3.85 0.61 -8.65
CA GLN A 6 4.19 1.21 -9.94
C GLN A 6 3.21 0.71 -11.00
N TYR A 7 2.67 1.63 -11.78
CA TYR A 7 1.97 1.29 -13.01
C TYR A 7 2.98 0.74 -14.03
N LEU A 8 2.76 -0.49 -14.48
CA LEU A 8 3.47 -1.09 -15.59
C LEU A 8 2.48 -1.26 -16.74
N GLN A 9 2.76 -0.58 -17.84
CA GLN A 9 1.93 -0.63 -19.03
C GLN A 9 1.90 -2.06 -19.60
N PRO A 10 0.74 -2.73 -19.69
CA PRO A 10 0.70 -4.11 -20.19
C PRO A 10 1.03 -4.23 -21.68
N SER A 11 0.66 -3.22 -22.47
CA SER A 11 0.96 -3.14 -23.91
C SER A 11 0.85 -1.71 -24.42
N LYS A 12 1.39 -1.42 -25.60
CA LYS A 12 1.38 -0.09 -26.23
C LYS A 12 -0.01 0.55 -26.41
N LYS A 13 -1.09 -0.24 -26.35
CA LYS A 13 -2.48 0.25 -26.45
C LYS A 13 -3.02 0.82 -25.14
N HIS A 14 -2.37 0.55 -24.02
CA HIS A 14 -2.78 1.07 -22.70
C HIS A 14 -2.17 2.45 -22.46
N HIS A 15 -2.64 3.14 -21.42
CA HIS A 15 -2.10 4.43 -21.02
C HIS A 15 -0.56 4.36 -20.91
N PRO A 16 0.19 5.33 -21.45
CA PRO A 16 1.65 5.29 -21.37
C PRO A 16 2.12 5.45 -19.92
N VAL A 17 3.28 4.87 -19.60
CA VAL A 17 3.96 5.18 -18.34
C VAL A 17 4.48 6.62 -18.43
N ILE A 18 4.00 7.49 -17.55
CA ILE A 18 4.44 8.90 -17.50
C ILE A 18 5.74 9.03 -16.70
N ARG A 19 5.88 8.27 -15.61
CA ARG A 19 7.06 8.28 -14.75
C ARG A 19 7.26 6.92 -14.09
N PHE A 20 8.51 6.50 -13.99
CA PHE A 20 8.94 5.44 -13.08
C PHE A 20 9.34 6.08 -11.76
N ILE A 21 8.62 5.74 -10.71
CA ILE A 21 8.83 6.34 -9.39
C ILE A 21 10.06 5.68 -8.73
N PRO A 22 11.01 6.48 -8.20
CA PRO A 22 12.12 5.96 -7.41
C PRO A 22 11.65 5.12 -6.19
N PRO A 23 12.34 4.02 -5.83
CA PRO A 23 11.93 3.17 -4.71
C PRO A 23 11.78 3.90 -3.37
N ASP A 24 12.59 4.93 -3.12
CA ASP A 24 12.58 5.75 -1.91
C ASP A 24 11.31 6.61 -1.78
N GLU A 25 10.73 7.09 -2.88
CA GLU A 25 9.48 7.85 -2.84
C GLU A 25 8.28 7.01 -2.37
N PHE A 26 8.28 5.69 -2.60
CA PHE A 26 7.23 4.79 -2.10
C PHE A 26 7.18 4.78 -0.56
N LYS A 27 8.33 4.92 0.10
CA LYS A 27 8.39 5.03 1.56
C LYS A 27 7.66 6.27 2.06
N SER A 28 7.80 7.39 1.35
CA SER A 28 7.06 8.63 1.67
C SER A 28 5.55 8.43 1.51
N TYR A 29 5.10 7.72 0.48
CA TYR A 29 3.67 7.41 0.30
C TYR A 29 3.12 6.54 1.43
N GLU A 30 3.90 5.55 1.88
CA GLU A 30 3.55 4.72 3.03
C GLU A 30 3.38 5.57 4.29
N THR A 31 4.34 6.45 4.59
CA THR A 31 4.28 7.37 5.72
C THR A 31 3.04 8.26 5.65
N ILE A 32 2.80 8.90 4.50
CA ILE A 32 1.63 9.77 4.30
C ILE A 32 0.32 8.99 4.52
N GLY A 33 0.22 7.77 3.97
CA GLY A 33 -0.96 6.93 4.15
C GLY A 33 -1.20 6.58 5.62
N LYS A 34 -0.15 6.22 6.36
CA LYS A 34 -0.25 5.97 7.82
C LYS A 34 -0.66 7.23 8.59
N THR A 35 -0.10 8.39 8.28
CA THR A 35 -0.49 9.68 8.88
C THR A 35 -1.95 10.02 8.61
N LYS A 36 -2.50 9.61 7.45
CA LYS A 36 -3.93 9.77 7.12
C LYS A 36 -4.86 8.76 7.82
N GLY A 37 -4.34 7.87 8.66
CA GLY A 37 -5.13 6.94 9.47
C GLY A 37 -5.30 5.54 8.87
N PHE A 38 -4.63 5.22 7.76
CA PHE A 38 -4.58 3.83 7.30
C PHE A 38 -3.73 2.99 8.25
N LEU A 39 -4.34 1.97 8.86
CA LEU A 39 -3.68 1.07 9.80
C LEU A 39 -2.62 0.16 9.14
N LEU A 40 -2.71 -0.03 7.83
CA LEU A 40 -1.73 -0.77 7.04
C LEU A 40 -1.65 -0.17 5.64
N VAL A 41 -0.43 0.09 5.19
CA VAL A 41 -0.11 0.55 3.84
C VAL A 41 1.04 -0.29 3.31
N ALA A 42 0.85 -0.96 2.18
CA ALA A 42 1.93 -1.62 1.45
C ALA A 42 2.31 -0.74 0.25
N SER A 43 3.56 -0.30 0.18
CA SER A 43 4.02 0.61 -0.86
C SER A 43 5.39 0.21 -1.40
N SER A 44 5.43 -0.22 -2.65
CA SER A 44 6.67 -0.55 -3.36
C SER A 44 6.40 -0.61 -4.87
N PRO A 45 7.42 -0.53 -5.75
CA PRO A 45 7.20 -0.64 -7.19
C PRO A 45 6.41 -1.89 -7.61
N LEU A 46 6.65 -3.02 -6.96
CA LEU A 46 6.06 -4.31 -7.31
C LEU A 46 4.81 -4.66 -6.50
N THR A 47 4.37 -3.80 -5.58
CA THR A 47 3.14 -4.03 -4.83
C THR A 47 1.95 -4.20 -5.77
N ARG A 48 1.13 -5.21 -5.50
CA ARG A 48 -0.15 -5.49 -6.18
C ARG A 48 -1.21 -5.74 -5.13
N SER A 49 -2.48 -5.48 -5.47
CA SER A 49 -3.60 -5.58 -4.54
C SER A 49 -3.81 -6.99 -3.95
N SER A 50 -3.46 -8.04 -4.69
CA SER A 50 -3.60 -9.44 -4.25
C SER A 50 -2.34 -10.02 -3.63
N HIS A 51 -1.17 -9.39 -3.82
CA HIS A 51 0.10 -9.91 -3.35
C HIS A 51 0.19 -9.77 -1.83
N HIS A 52 0.38 -10.90 -1.12
CA HIS A 52 0.31 -11.00 0.36
C HIS A 52 -1.02 -10.54 1.00
N ALA A 53 -2.12 -10.44 0.24
CA ALA A 53 -3.38 -9.89 0.75
C ALA A 53 -3.93 -10.61 1.99
N GLY A 54 -3.74 -11.93 2.11
CA GLY A 54 -4.17 -12.70 3.28
C GLY A 54 -3.39 -12.34 4.55
N GLU A 55 -2.07 -12.25 4.44
CA GLU A 55 -1.20 -11.87 5.56
C GLU A 55 -1.41 -10.38 5.94
N ASP A 56 -1.52 -9.51 4.94
CA ASP A 56 -1.81 -8.09 5.14
C ASP A 56 -3.17 -7.88 5.81
N PHE A 57 -4.18 -8.67 5.44
CA PHE A 57 -5.48 -8.62 6.10
C PHE A 57 -5.42 -9.05 7.56
N ALA A 58 -4.68 -10.13 7.86
CA ALA A 58 -4.48 -10.57 9.24
C ALA A 58 -3.77 -9.50 10.09
N ARG A 59 -2.72 -8.87 9.54
CA ARG A 59 -2.02 -7.75 10.20
C ARG A 59 -2.93 -6.54 10.41
N LEU A 60 -3.74 -6.19 9.41
CA LEU A 60 -4.72 -5.11 9.52
C LEU A 60 -5.72 -5.37 10.65
N ARG A 61 -6.26 -6.59 10.70
CA ARG A 61 -7.22 -7.00 11.73
C ARG A 61 -6.61 -6.88 13.12
N ALA A 62 -5.41 -7.44 13.31
CA ALA A 62 -4.69 -7.34 14.59
C ALA A 62 -4.41 -5.88 15.00
N ALA A 63 -3.99 -5.04 14.06
CA ALA A 63 -3.76 -3.62 14.31
C ALA A 63 -5.05 -2.89 14.73
N ARG A 64 -6.19 -3.25 14.11
CA ARG A 64 -7.49 -2.68 14.45
C ARG A 64 -7.97 -3.10 15.82
N GLU A 65 -7.87 -4.39 16.15
CA GLU A 65 -8.25 -4.92 17.47
C GLU A 65 -7.41 -4.28 18.58
N ALA A 66 -6.10 -4.14 18.38
CA ALA A 66 -5.22 -3.45 19.33
C ALA A 66 -5.57 -1.96 19.51
N GLN A 67 -6.01 -1.28 18.45
CA GLN A 67 -6.45 0.11 18.54
C GLN A 67 -7.76 0.24 19.35
N LEU A 68 -8.70 -0.69 19.16
CA LEU A 68 -9.97 -0.70 19.90
C LEU A 68 -9.75 -0.97 21.39
N ALA A 69 -8.87 -1.92 21.73
CA ALA A 69 -8.54 -2.24 23.13
C ALA A 69 -7.84 -1.09 23.87
N LYS A 70 -7.17 -0.17 23.16
CA LYS A 70 -6.59 1.05 23.76
C LYS A 70 -7.62 2.16 23.99
N ALA A 71 -8.76 2.09 23.32
CA ALA A 71 -9.81 3.11 23.37
C ALA A 71 -10.92 2.77 24.38
N SER A 72 -10.97 1.52 24.85
CA SER A 72 -11.78 1.05 25.98
C SER A 72 -11.06 1.27 27.30
#